data_AF-A0A966T5N9-F1
#
_entry.id   AF-A0A966T5N9-F1
#
_cell.length_a   1.000
_cell.length_b   1.000
_cell.length_c   1.000
_cell.angle_alpha   90.00
_cell.angle_beta   90.00
_cell.angle_gamma   90.00
#
_symmetry.space_group_name_H-M   'P 1'
#
loop_
_entity.id
_entity.type
_entity.pdbx_description
1 polymer ?
#
loop_
_entity_poly.entity_id
_entity_poly.type
_entity_poly.pdbx_seq_one_letter_code
_entity_poly.pdbx_strand_id
1 'polypeptide(L)'
;MRVEVPDLQAIADRIVAQAKPGEQIEAYVGRGGETSVRVYEGELEHFVSAQSAGVGIRVIKDGRTGVAYAGTLDESAISEVLADARDNVQFGNPDEFAGLATPDGVEPVPQKFWDEALANYPTDQKVALTKDLEQRALAADSRVRTESANYDDGWDESAFATTTGIRISGRSNGCYVSVVTLADDGDETQTGFGFSVGDSPNDFNLDKAAREAADRATRLLGATKPASKRTTIVLDPYVTSQFISILSSAFSGENVSKGRSIFADRLNEQVAVPSFTLVDDPTNKLAYTSTDIDGEGLAARRNVLIE
;
A
#
# COMPACT_ATOMS: atom_id res chain seq x y z
N MET A 1 -17.82 6.21 2.74
CA MET A 1 -17.64 6.46 4.17
C MET A 1 -17.09 5.17 4.76
N ARG A 2 -16.22 5.24 5.79
CA ARG A 2 -15.76 4.03 6.48
C ARG A 2 -16.96 3.28 7.05
N VAL A 3 -16.96 1.97 6.88
CA VAL A 3 -17.92 1.11 7.57
C VAL A 3 -17.25 0.72 8.88
N GLU A 4 -17.85 1.14 9.98
CA GLU A 4 -17.30 0.94 11.32
C GLU A 4 -17.18 -0.55 11.68
N VAL A 5 -16.17 -0.86 12.50
CA VAL A 5 -15.88 -2.22 12.96
C VAL A 5 -15.92 -2.21 14.50
N PRO A 6 -17.12 -2.24 15.11
CA PRO A 6 -17.31 -1.91 16.52
C PRO A 6 -16.68 -2.92 17.48
N ASP A 7 -16.52 -4.17 17.08
CA ASP A 7 -15.82 -5.19 17.87
C ASP A 7 -14.33 -4.88 18.00
N LEU A 8 -13.65 -4.50 16.90
CA LEU A 8 -12.24 -4.10 16.94
C LEU A 8 -12.06 -2.76 17.68
N GLN A 9 -12.96 -1.81 17.47
CA GLN A 9 -12.93 -0.53 18.20
C GLN A 9 -13.05 -0.77 19.71
N ALA A 10 -13.94 -1.66 20.16
CA ALA A 10 -14.07 -2.00 21.57
C ALA A 10 -12.80 -2.63 22.15
N ILE A 11 -12.04 -3.41 21.36
CA ILE A 11 -10.74 -3.94 21.80
C ILE A 11 -9.73 -2.79 21.97
N ALA A 12 -9.58 -1.93 20.95
CA ALA A 12 -8.66 -0.79 20.99
C ALA A 12 -8.97 0.16 22.16
N ASP A 13 -10.26 0.44 22.39
CA ASP A 13 -10.74 1.27 23.50
C ASP A 13 -10.41 0.67 24.88
N ARG A 14 -10.58 -0.65 25.05
CA ARG A 14 -10.21 -1.36 26.28
C ARG A 14 -8.71 -1.29 26.57
N ILE A 15 -7.87 -1.28 25.54
CA ILE A 15 -6.42 -1.15 25.70
C ILE A 15 -6.06 0.26 26.18
N VAL A 16 -6.51 1.31 25.49
CA VAL A 16 -6.17 2.70 25.85
C VAL A 16 -6.78 3.13 27.19
N ALA A 17 -7.92 2.56 27.58
CA ALA A 17 -8.53 2.80 28.89
C ALA A 17 -7.68 2.32 30.07
N GLN A 18 -6.67 1.47 29.85
CA GLN A 18 -5.75 1.00 30.88
C GLN A 18 -4.57 1.95 31.13
N ALA A 19 -4.53 3.12 30.49
CA ALA A 19 -3.47 4.10 30.68
C ALA A 19 -3.31 4.53 32.15
N LYS A 20 -2.07 4.53 32.63
CA LYS A 20 -1.72 5.04 33.96
C LYS A 20 -1.40 6.55 33.88
N PRO A 21 -1.40 7.29 34.99
CA PRO A 21 -1.01 8.70 34.98
C PRO A 21 0.35 8.92 34.30
N GLY A 22 0.38 9.82 33.32
CA GLY A 22 1.58 10.15 32.53
C GLY A 22 1.88 9.18 31.38
N GLU A 23 1.11 8.11 31.18
CA GLU A 23 1.20 7.25 30.01
C GLU A 23 0.34 7.80 28.86
N GLN A 24 0.90 7.82 27.65
CA GLN A 24 0.15 7.89 26.41
C GLN A 24 0.14 6.49 25.79
N ILE A 25 -1.02 6.00 25.35
CA ILE A 25 -1.17 4.68 24.74
C ILE A 25 -1.86 4.83 23.40
N GLU A 26 -1.30 4.17 22.39
CA GLU A 26 -1.89 3.92 21.10
C GLU A 26 -2.09 2.43 20.92
N ALA A 27 -3.25 2.04 20.41
CA ALA A 27 -3.60 0.68 20.07
C ALA A 27 -4.07 0.62 18.62
N TYR A 28 -3.42 -0.23 17.82
CA TYR A 28 -3.87 -0.63 16.50
C TYR A 28 -4.31 -2.10 16.57
N VAL A 29 -5.55 -2.38 16.19
CA VAL A 29 -6.14 -3.71 16.18
C VAL A 29 -6.64 -3.99 14.77
N GLY A 30 -6.25 -5.10 14.19
CA GLY A 30 -6.62 -5.40 12.81
C GLY A 30 -6.86 -6.88 12.56
N ARG A 31 -7.65 -7.14 11.52
CA ARG A 31 -7.74 -8.44 10.87
C ARG A 31 -7.88 -8.23 9.37
N GLY A 32 -7.51 -9.23 8.60
CA GLY A 32 -7.63 -9.17 7.15
C GLY A 32 -7.48 -10.54 6.53
N GLY A 33 -7.72 -10.59 5.23
CA GLY A 33 -7.49 -11.78 4.44
C GLY A 33 -7.11 -11.45 3.03
N GLU A 34 -6.45 -12.41 2.40
CA GLU A 34 -5.99 -12.33 1.02
C GLU A 34 -6.32 -13.61 0.27
N THR A 35 -6.57 -13.47 -1.04
CA THR A 35 -6.58 -14.57 -1.99
C THR A 35 -5.55 -14.28 -3.07
N SER A 36 -4.64 -15.21 -3.30
CA SER A 36 -3.72 -15.16 -4.45
C SER A 36 -3.91 -16.40 -5.30
N VAL A 37 -4.08 -16.21 -6.60
CA VAL A 37 -4.24 -17.26 -7.61
C VAL A 37 -3.15 -17.07 -8.65
N ARG A 38 -2.39 -18.13 -8.92
CA ARG A 38 -1.46 -18.18 -10.06
C ARG A 38 -1.86 -19.29 -11.02
N VAL A 39 -1.93 -18.93 -12.29
CA VAL A 39 -2.09 -19.86 -13.41
C VAL A 39 -0.81 -19.87 -14.24
N TYR A 40 -0.42 -21.07 -14.64
CA TYR A 40 0.67 -21.33 -15.57
C TYR A 40 0.28 -22.49 -16.50
N GLU A 41 0.47 -22.31 -17.80
CA GLU A 41 0.13 -23.29 -18.85
C GLU A 41 -1.33 -23.78 -18.79
N GLY A 42 -2.26 -22.87 -18.49
CA GLY A 42 -3.69 -23.16 -18.38
C GLY A 42 -4.11 -23.88 -17.09
N GLU A 43 -3.15 -24.22 -16.23
CA GLU A 43 -3.36 -24.95 -14.99
C GLU A 43 -3.21 -24.06 -13.75
N LEU A 44 -3.96 -24.40 -12.69
CA LEU A 44 -3.83 -23.73 -11.41
C LEU A 44 -2.53 -24.18 -10.75
N GLU A 45 -1.52 -23.31 -10.72
CA GLU A 45 -0.21 -23.61 -10.15
C GLU A 45 -0.18 -23.28 -8.64
N HIS A 46 -0.74 -22.13 -8.26
CA HIS A 46 -0.73 -21.66 -6.88
C HIS A 46 -2.11 -21.13 -6.47
N PHE A 47 -2.52 -21.47 -5.25
CA PHE A 47 -3.71 -20.94 -4.62
C PHE A 47 -3.44 -20.70 -3.14
N VAL A 48 -3.50 -19.44 -2.72
CA VAL A 48 -3.39 -19.04 -1.31
C VAL A 48 -4.70 -18.41 -0.89
N SER A 49 -5.18 -18.83 0.28
CA SER A 49 -6.18 -18.09 1.02
C SER A 49 -5.70 -18.00 2.46
N ALA A 50 -5.40 -16.79 2.90
CA ALA A 50 -4.84 -16.54 4.21
C ALA A 50 -5.69 -15.51 4.94
N GLN A 51 -5.72 -15.65 6.26
CA GLN A 51 -6.31 -14.68 7.16
C GLN A 51 -5.31 -14.40 8.27
N SER A 52 -5.24 -13.15 8.69
CA SER A 52 -4.42 -12.72 9.80
C SER A 52 -5.22 -11.79 10.70
N ALA A 53 -4.86 -11.77 11.97
CA ALA A 53 -5.36 -10.81 12.93
C ALA A 53 -4.24 -10.47 13.90
N GLY A 54 -4.29 -9.31 14.52
CA GLY A 54 -3.25 -8.91 15.44
C GLY A 54 -3.49 -7.55 16.08
N VAL A 55 -2.64 -7.28 17.06
CA VAL A 55 -2.65 -6.07 17.84
C VAL A 55 -1.23 -5.50 17.91
N GLY A 56 -1.11 -4.20 17.72
CA GLY A 56 0.10 -3.42 18.01
C GLY A 56 -0.22 -2.38 19.07
N ILE A 57 0.64 -2.25 20.08
CA ILE A 57 0.48 -1.29 21.16
C ILE A 57 1.77 -0.47 21.27
N ARG A 58 1.61 0.86 21.25
CA ARG A 58 2.68 1.82 21.52
C ARG A 58 2.37 2.56 22.82
N VAL A 59 3.34 2.59 23.73
CA VAL A 59 3.26 3.31 25.00
C VAL A 59 4.36 4.36 25.04
N ILE A 60 4.00 5.59 25.41
CA ILE A 60 4.94 6.69 25.62
C ILE A 60 4.82 7.19 27.05
N LYS A 61 5.94 7.33 27.75
CA LYS A 61 6.00 7.91 29.09
C LYS A 61 7.34 8.59 29.33
N ASP A 62 7.31 9.79 29.89
CA ASP A 62 8.52 10.59 30.22
C ASP A 62 9.47 10.73 29.01
N GLY A 63 8.91 10.93 27.81
CA GLY A 63 9.65 11.03 26.53
C GLY A 63 10.21 9.72 25.99
N ARG A 64 9.92 8.58 26.61
CA ARG A 64 10.40 7.26 26.18
C ARG A 64 9.29 6.46 25.53
N THR A 65 9.61 5.78 24.44
CA THR A 65 8.66 4.98 23.66
C THR A 65 8.95 3.49 23.79
N GLY A 66 7.92 2.69 24.04
CA GLY A 66 7.95 1.24 23.98
C GLY A 66 6.84 0.73 23.07
N VAL A 67 7.14 -0.29 22.26
CA VAL A 67 6.22 -0.90 21.31
C VAL A 67 6.26 -2.41 21.48
N ALA A 68 5.11 -3.06 21.35
CA ALA A 68 5.00 -4.51 21.23
C ALA A 68 3.82 -4.87 20.33
N TYR A 69 3.79 -6.11 19.82
CA TYR A 69 2.72 -6.60 18.95
C TYR A 69 2.53 -8.11 19.08
N ALA A 70 1.35 -8.60 18.68
CA ALA A 70 1.05 -10.03 18.56
C ALA A 70 0.19 -10.32 17.32
N GLY A 71 0.37 -11.51 16.74
CA GLY A 71 -0.42 -12.02 15.60
C GLY A 71 -1.70 -12.76 16.01
N THR A 72 -2.33 -12.33 17.11
CA THR A 72 -3.62 -12.85 17.59
C THR A 72 -4.37 -11.75 18.33
N LEU A 73 -5.68 -11.92 18.51
CA LEU A 73 -6.56 -11.05 19.29
C LEU A 73 -7.01 -11.71 20.61
N ASP A 74 -6.32 -12.77 21.04
CA ASP A 74 -6.57 -13.41 22.33
C ASP A 74 -6.33 -12.44 23.49
N GLU A 75 -7.25 -12.40 24.45
CA GLU A 75 -7.22 -11.44 25.57
C GLU A 75 -5.92 -11.56 26.41
N SER A 76 -5.41 -12.77 26.58
CA SER A 76 -4.14 -13.00 27.29
C SER A 76 -2.95 -12.40 26.52
N ALA A 77 -2.93 -12.55 25.20
CA ALA A 77 -1.87 -11.98 24.35
C ALA A 77 -1.96 -10.45 24.32
N ILE A 78 -3.15 -9.88 24.21
CA ILE A 78 -3.34 -8.41 24.29
C ILE A 78 -2.79 -7.86 25.62
N SER A 79 -3.07 -8.56 26.73
CA SER A 79 -2.59 -8.17 28.06
C SER A 79 -1.06 -8.23 28.16
N GLU A 80 -0.46 -9.28 27.58
CA GLU A 80 1.00 -9.45 27.51
C GLU A 80 1.65 -8.37 26.64
N VAL A 81 1.12 -8.10 25.44
CA VAL A 81 1.62 -7.03 24.55
C VAL A 81 1.60 -5.67 25.24
N LEU A 82 0.55 -5.34 26.00
CA LEU A 82 0.52 -4.08 26.75
C LEU A 82 1.57 -4.04 27.87
N ALA A 83 1.81 -5.17 28.54
CA ALA A 83 2.85 -5.29 29.56
C ALA A 83 4.25 -5.14 28.94
N ASP A 84 4.51 -5.80 27.82
CA ASP A 84 5.77 -5.75 27.08
C ASP A 84 6.04 -4.36 26.52
N ALA A 85 5.03 -3.69 25.94
CA ALA A 85 5.18 -2.32 25.47
C ALA A 85 5.57 -1.37 26.63
N ARG A 86 5.03 -1.57 27.84
CA ARG A 86 5.42 -0.81 29.04
C ARG A 86 6.81 -1.16 29.55
N ASP A 87 7.21 -2.42 29.47
CA ASP A 87 8.57 -2.83 29.83
C ASP A 87 9.58 -2.19 28.87
N ASN A 88 9.28 -2.21 27.57
CA ASN A 88 10.09 -1.62 26.52
C ASN A 88 10.33 -0.10 26.71
N VAL A 89 9.39 0.64 27.30
CA VAL A 89 9.56 2.06 27.66
C VAL A 89 10.82 2.28 28.53
N GLN A 90 11.16 1.33 29.41
CA GLN A 90 12.30 1.47 30.32
C GLN A 90 13.65 1.48 29.59
N PHE A 91 13.71 0.86 28.41
CA PHE A 91 14.91 0.75 27.59
C PHE A 91 15.00 1.85 26.53
N GLY A 92 13.91 2.58 26.25
CA GLY A 92 13.89 3.68 25.30
C GLY A 92 14.67 4.89 25.80
N ASN A 93 15.37 5.59 24.91
CA ASN A 93 15.99 6.88 25.24
C ASN A 93 14.92 7.98 25.32
N PRO A 94 15.03 8.92 26.26
CA PRO A 94 14.15 10.10 26.27
C PRO A 94 14.31 10.91 24.99
N ASP A 95 13.18 11.27 24.39
CA ASP A 95 13.04 12.19 23.27
C ASP A 95 11.95 13.21 23.64
N GLU A 96 12.30 14.50 23.58
CA GLU A 96 11.37 15.58 23.92
C GLU A 96 10.22 15.73 22.93
N PHE A 97 10.38 15.18 21.72
CA PHE A 97 9.36 15.19 20.66
C PHE A 97 8.50 13.92 20.65
N ALA A 98 8.79 12.92 21.49
CA ALA A 98 7.98 11.71 21.57
C ALA A 98 6.60 12.01 22.18
N GLY A 99 5.56 11.80 21.39
CA GLY A 99 4.16 11.95 21.80
C GLY A 99 3.22 11.35 20.77
N LEU A 100 1.96 11.16 21.15
CA LEU A 100 0.90 10.78 20.23
C LEU A 100 0.27 12.02 19.59
N ALA A 101 -0.14 11.89 18.34
CA ALA A 101 -0.97 12.89 17.67
C ALA A 101 -2.22 13.22 18.48
N THR A 102 -2.66 14.48 18.42
CA THR A 102 -3.92 14.95 19.02
C THR A 102 -4.86 15.37 17.91
N PRO A 103 -6.19 15.12 18.02
CA PRO A 103 -7.15 15.59 17.04
C PRO A 103 -6.98 17.08 16.75
N ASP A 104 -6.78 17.42 15.48
CA ASP A 104 -6.50 18.80 15.03
C ASP A 104 -7.73 19.51 14.47
N GLY A 105 -8.90 18.88 14.56
CA GLY A 105 -10.19 19.43 14.12
C GLY A 105 -10.42 19.42 12.61
N VAL A 106 -9.53 18.77 11.83
CA VAL A 106 -9.77 18.56 10.40
C VAL A 106 -10.59 17.31 10.19
N GLU A 107 -11.71 17.46 9.49
CA GLU A 107 -12.58 16.34 9.14
C GLU A 107 -11.99 15.53 7.97
N PRO A 108 -11.97 14.19 8.05
CA PRO A 108 -11.56 13.33 6.94
C PRO A 108 -12.43 13.54 5.69
N VAL A 109 -11.79 13.55 4.51
CA VAL A 109 -12.51 13.62 3.23
C VAL A 109 -13.26 12.30 3.00
N PRO A 110 -14.60 12.29 2.80
CA PRO A 110 -15.34 11.06 2.63
C PRO A 110 -14.97 10.30 1.34
N GLN A 111 -14.53 9.05 1.51
CA GLN A 111 -14.12 8.14 0.43
C GLN A 111 -14.79 6.76 0.57
N LYS A 112 -14.78 5.96 -0.50
CA LYS A 112 -15.29 4.58 -0.51
C LYS A 112 -14.07 3.66 -0.50
N PHE A 113 -14.03 2.75 0.47
CA PHE A 113 -12.93 1.80 0.63
C PHE A 113 -13.38 0.34 0.51
N TRP A 114 -14.69 0.08 0.46
CA TRP A 114 -15.26 -1.27 0.44
C TRP A 114 -16.19 -1.47 -0.74
N ASP A 115 -15.99 -2.57 -1.45
CA ASP A 115 -16.85 -3.06 -2.51
C ASP A 115 -17.46 -4.43 -2.16
N GLU A 116 -18.79 -4.50 -2.08
CA GLU A 116 -19.51 -5.73 -1.76
C GLU A 116 -19.46 -6.77 -2.90
N ALA A 117 -19.30 -6.35 -4.15
CA ALA A 117 -19.18 -7.28 -5.26
C ALA A 117 -17.83 -8.01 -5.21
N LEU A 118 -16.76 -7.31 -4.82
CA LEU A 118 -15.47 -7.94 -4.54
C LEU A 118 -15.53 -8.89 -3.33
N ALA A 119 -16.12 -8.44 -2.21
CA ALA A 119 -16.22 -9.25 -1.00
C ALA A 119 -16.94 -10.60 -1.22
N ASN A 120 -17.87 -10.64 -2.16
CA ASN A 120 -18.65 -11.83 -2.51
C ASN A 120 -18.19 -12.51 -3.82
N TYR A 121 -17.04 -12.11 -4.37
CA TYR A 121 -16.58 -12.62 -5.67
C TYR A 121 -16.15 -14.11 -5.56
N PRO A 122 -16.79 -15.03 -6.30
CA PRO A 122 -16.56 -16.47 -6.10
C PRO A 122 -15.15 -16.93 -6.49
N THR A 123 -14.59 -17.85 -5.69
CA THR A 123 -13.23 -18.37 -5.90
C THR A 123 -13.03 -19.03 -7.27
N ASP A 124 -14.02 -19.79 -7.76
CA ASP A 124 -13.97 -20.41 -9.09
C ASP A 124 -13.90 -19.36 -10.21
N GLN A 125 -14.55 -18.21 -10.03
CA GLN A 125 -14.48 -17.08 -10.96
C GLN A 125 -13.12 -16.37 -10.91
N LYS A 126 -12.46 -16.31 -9.75
CA LYS A 126 -11.06 -15.80 -9.65
C LYS A 126 -10.11 -16.65 -10.51
N VAL A 127 -10.23 -17.98 -10.40
CA VAL A 127 -9.44 -18.92 -11.21
C VAL A 127 -9.78 -18.80 -12.70
N ALA A 128 -11.07 -18.81 -13.06
CA ALA A 128 -11.49 -18.69 -14.45
C ALA A 128 -11.00 -17.39 -15.11
N LEU A 129 -11.08 -16.28 -14.38
CA LEU A 129 -10.60 -14.97 -14.84
C LEU A 129 -9.08 -14.96 -15.04
N THR A 130 -8.33 -15.58 -14.13
CA THR A 130 -6.86 -15.69 -14.25
C THR A 130 -6.45 -16.54 -15.46
N LYS A 131 -7.17 -17.64 -15.72
CA LYS A 131 -6.98 -18.45 -16.94
C LYS A 131 -7.31 -17.67 -18.22
N ASP A 132 -8.39 -16.88 -18.22
CA ASP A 132 -8.73 -16.02 -19.36
C ASP A 132 -7.64 -14.96 -19.64
N LEU A 133 -7.08 -14.34 -18.59
CA LEU A 133 -5.96 -13.41 -18.74
C LEU A 133 -4.73 -14.08 -19.39
N GLU A 134 -4.36 -15.29 -18.94
CA GLU A 134 -3.26 -16.02 -19.53
C GLU A 134 -3.49 -16.32 -21.01
N GLN A 135 -4.69 -16.82 -21.36
CA GLN A 135 -5.04 -17.14 -22.74
C GLN A 135 -4.99 -15.90 -23.65
N ARG A 136 -5.45 -14.74 -23.16
CA ARG A 136 -5.36 -13.48 -23.90
C ARG A 136 -3.91 -13.04 -24.12
N ALA A 137 -3.04 -13.23 -23.14
CA ALA A 137 -1.62 -12.90 -23.26
C ALA A 137 -0.91 -13.80 -24.28
N LEU A 138 -1.17 -15.12 -24.22
CA LEU A 138 -0.64 -16.09 -25.19
C LEU A 138 -1.15 -15.83 -26.62
N ALA A 139 -2.40 -15.37 -26.76
CA ALA A 139 -2.99 -15.07 -28.06
C ALA A 139 -2.52 -13.73 -28.66
N ALA A 140 -1.80 -12.89 -27.90
CA ALA A 140 -1.44 -11.54 -28.33
C ALA A 140 -0.33 -11.50 -29.40
N ASP A 141 0.66 -12.40 -29.33
CA ASP A 141 1.75 -12.53 -30.31
C ASP A 141 2.28 -13.97 -30.30
N SER A 142 2.56 -14.56 -31.46
CA SER A 142 3.02 -15.96 -31.57
C SER A 142 4.39 -16.25 -30.94
N ARG A 143 5.19 -15.22 -30.65
CA ARG A 143 6.49 -15.34 -29.97
C ARG A 143 6.36 -15.32 -28.45
N VAL A 144 5.18 -14.99 -27.93
CA VAL A 144 4.95 -14.83 -26.50
C VAL A 144 4.60 -16.17 -25.85
N ARG A 145 5.25 -16.43 -24.72
CA ARG A 145 4.83 -17.41 -23.72
C ARG A 145 4.61 -16.70 -22.38
N THR A 146 3.88 -17.32 -21.48
CA THR A 146 3.62 -16.79 -20.13
C THR A 146 4.66 -17.31 -19.15
N GLU A 147 5.03 -16.47 -18.19
CA GLU A 147 5.77 -16.88 -16.99
C GLU A 147 4.79 -17.07 -15.82
N SER A 148 3.82 -16.15 -15.68
CA SER A 148 2.71 -16.30 -14.74
C SER A 148 1.54 -15.40 -15.14
N ALA A 149 0.33 -15.86 -14.88
CA ALA A 149 -0.85 -14.99 -14.76
C ALA A 149 -1.35 -15.06 -13.31
N ASN A 150 -1.60 -13.91 -12.70
CA ASN A 150 -1.95 -13.79 -11.30
C ASN A 150 -3.24 -12.99 -11.11
N TYR A 151 -4.04 -13.40 -10.16
CA TYR A 151 -5.11 -12.62 -9.54
C TYR A 151 -4.81 -12.50 -8.06
N ASP A 152 -4.96 -11.30 -7.52
CA ASP A 152 -4.79 -11.03 -6.10
C ASP A 152 -5.95 -10.16 -5.61
N ASP A 153 -6.57 -10.55 -4.51
CA ASP A 153 -7.45 -9.68 -3.74
C ASP A 153 -7.15 -9.75 -2.24
N GLY A 154 -7.58 -8.71 -1.55
CA GLY A 154 -7.50 -8.66 -0.11
C GLY A 154 -8.53 -7.73 0.51
N TRP A 155 -8.73 -7.92 1.79
CA TRP A 155 -9.55 -7.05 2.62
C TRP A 155 -8.89 -6.85 3.99
N ASP A 156 -9.11 -5.69 4.59
CA ASP A 156 -8.73 -5.39 5.96
C ASP A 156 -9.92 -4.81 6.73
N GLU A 157 -9.92 -5.08 8.02
CA GLU A 157 -10.72 -4.42 9.03
C GLU A 157 -9.79 -3.98 10.15
N SER A 158 -9.85 -2.71 10.51
CA SER A 158 -8.93 -2.13 11.48
C SER A 158 -9.62 -1.13 12.40
N ALA A 159 -9.07 -1.02 13.60
CA ALA A 159 -9.41 0.01 14.57
C ALA A 159 -8.12 0.59 15.18
N PHE A 160 -8.15 1.90 15.39
CA PHE A 160 -7.07 2.68 15.94
C PHE A 160 -7.62 3.57 17.05
N ALA A 161 -6.98 3.50 18.22
CA ALA A 161 -7.37 4.31 19.37
C ALA A 161 -6.15 4.88 20.07
N THR A 162 -6.25 6.12 20.52
CA THR A 162 -5.22 6.76 21.36
C THR A 162 -5.80 7.35 22.64
N THR A 163 -4.96 7.49 23.67
CA THR A 163 -5.29 8.25 24.89
C THR A 163 -5.49 9.74 24.65
N THR A 164 -5.04 10.26 23.50
CA THR A 164 -5.22 11.66 23.08
C THR A 164 -6.57 11.93 22.41
N GLY A 165 -7.40 10.90 22.21
CA GLY A 165 -8.78 11.03 21.73
C GLY A 165 -9.01 10.65 20.27
N ILE A 166 -8.02 10.11 19.57
CA ILE A 166 -8.21 9.57 18.22
C ILE A 166 -8.93 8.22 18.33
N ARG A 167 -10.01 8.06 17.56
CA ARG A 167 -10.83 6.83 17.49
C ARG A 167 -11.32 6.63 16.06
N ILE A 168 -10.73 5.68 15.37
CA ILE A 168 -11.05 5.41 13.98
C ILE A 168 -11.17 3.91 13.79
N SER A 169 -12.24 3.48 13.14
CA SER A 169 -12.35 2.12 12.63
C SER A 169 -12.85 2.13 11.20
N GLY A 170 -12.52 1.09 10.45
CA GLY A 170 -12.93 0.98 9.07
C GLY A 170 -12.60 -0.38 8.49
N ARG A 171 -13.11 -0.60 7.29
CA ARG A 171 -12.77 -1.74 6.46
C ARG A 171 -12.44 -1.28 5.05
N SER A 172 -11.52 -1.95 4.41
CA SER A 172 -11.21 -1.76 3.00
C SER A 172 -11.03 -3.08 2.26
N ASN A 173 -11.22 -3.08 0.95
CA ASN A 173 -10.83 -4.19 0.09
C ASN A 173 -10.34 -3.68 -1.26
N GLY A 174 -9.56 -4.51 -1.94
CA GLY A 174 -8.99 -4.19 -3.24
C GLY A 174 -8.56 -5.43 -3.98
N CYS A 175 -8.47 -5.31 -5.31
CA CYS A 175 -8.08 -6.41 -6.17
C CYS A 175 -7.32 -5.93 -7.40
N TYR A 176 -6.47 -6.80 -7.93
CA TYR A 176 -5.82 -6.59 -9.22
C TYR A 176 -5.53 -7.93 -9.90
N VAL A 177 -5.21 -7.83 -11.18
CA VAL A 177 -4.64 -8.93 -11.95
C VAL A 177 -3.34 -8.49 -12.58
N SER A 178 -2.41 -9.41 -12.74
CA SER A 178 -1.15 -9.19 -13.43
C SER A 178 -0.78 -10.39 -14.30
N VAL A 179 -0.02 -10.15 -15.35
CA VAL A 179 0.54 -11.19 -16.20
C VAL A 179 1.96 -10.81 -16.57
N VAL A 180 2.85 -11.78 -16.48
CA VAL A 180 4.25 -11.68 -16.90
C VAL A 180 4.44 -12.60 -18.11
N THR A 181 4.97 -12.03 -19.18
CA THR A 181 5.19 -12.70 -20.46
C THR A 181 6.66 -12.67 -20.83
N LEU A 182 7.09 -13.70 -21.54
CA LEU A 182 8.42 -13.82 -22.11
C LEU A 182 8.27 -13.91 -23.63
N ALA A 183 9.16 -13.25 -24.36
CA ALA A 183 9.25 -13.35 -25.81
C ALA A 183 10.66 -13.73 -26.22
N ASP A 184 10.77 -14.75 -27.07
CA ASP A 184 12.05 -15.31 -27.52
C ASP A 184 12.30 -14.98 -29.00
N ASP A 185 13.53 -14.57 -29.34
CA ASP A 185 14.04 -14.43 -30.71
C ASP A 185 15.49 -14.91 -30.78
N GLY A 186 15.69 -16.14 -31.30
CA GLY A 186 16.99 -16.81 -31.27
C GLY A 186 17.47 -17.09 -29.84
N ASP A 187 18.62 -16.52 -29.47
CA ASP A 187 19.21 -16.63 -28.13
C ASP A 187 18.77 -15.48 -27.19
N GLU A 188 17.92 -14.57 -27.66
CA GLU A 188 17.42 -13.43 -26.88
C GLU A 188 16.06 -13.76 -26.26
N THR A 189 15.93 -13.55 -24.95
CA THR A 189 14.66 -13.59 -24.22
C THR A 189 14.41 -12.23 -23.58
N GLN A 190 13.22 -11.68 -23.79
CA GLN A 190 12.79 -10.41 -23.19
C GLN A 190 11.53 -10.60 -22.35
N THR A 191 11.44 -9.86 -21.25
CA THR A 191 10.33 -9.92 -20.30
C THR A 191 9.42 -8.72 -20.45
N GLY A 192 8.12 -8.98 -20.41
CA GLY A 192 7.07 -7.98 -20.34
C GLY A 192 6.12 -8.27 -19.20
N PHE A 193 5.42 -7.24 -18.76
CA PHE A 193 4.40 -7.36 -17.72
C PHE A 193 3.22 -6.47 -18.06
N GLY A 194 2.04 -6.82 -17.56
CA GLY A 194 0.85 -6.01 -17.68
C GLY A 194 -0.09 -6.31 -16.53
N PHE A 195 -0.96 -5.37 -16.21
CA PHE A 195 -1.87 -5.49 -15.08
C PHE A 195 -3.13 -4.67 -15.28
N SER A 196 -4.15 -5.00 -14.51
CA SER A 196 -5.35 -4.17 -14.34
C SER A 196 -5.72 -4.15 -12.87
N VAL A 197 -6.10 -2.98 -12.37
CA VAL A 197 -6.55 -2.74 -10.99
C VAL A 197 -8.00 -2.26 -11.05
N GLY A 198 -8.77 -2.52 -9.99
CA GLY A 198 -10.19 -2.18 -9.92
C GLY A 198 -10.74 -2.31 -8.50
N ASP A 199 -11.89 -1.68 -8.25
CA ASP A 199 -12.64 -1.87 -6.99
C ASP A 199 -13.31 -3.26 -6.98
N SER A 200 -13.61 -3.80 -8.18
CA SER A 200 -14.14 -5.13 -8.39
C SER A 200 -13.46 -5.80 -9.60
N PRO A 201 -13.39 -7.15 -9.67
CA PRO A 201 -12.86 -7.83 -10.85
C PRO A 201 -13.61 -7.52 -12.14
N ASN A 202 -14.85 -7.03 -12.04
CA ASN A 202 -15.64 -6.59 -13.18
C ASN A 202 -15.09 -5.30 -13.84
N ASP A 203 -14.26 -4.53 -13.13
CA ASP A 203 -13.66 -3.30 -13.65
C ASP A 203 -12.36 -3.58 -14.42
N PHE A 204 -11.86 -4.82 -14.38
CA PHE A 204 -10.59 -5.16 -15.02
C PHE A 204 -10.66 -5.09 -16.54
N ASN A 205 -9.63 -4.51 -17.13
CA ASN A 205 -9.39 -4.55 -18.57
C ASN A 205 -8.33 -5.61 -18.89
N LEU A 206 -8.75 -6.86 -19.02
CA LEU A 206 -7.85 -8.00 -19.29
C LEU A 206 -7.13 -7.87 -20.63
N ASP A 207 -7.80 -7.34 -21.65
CA ASP A 207 -7.19 -7.12 -22.97
C ASP A 207 -6.05 -6.12 -22.89
N LYS A 208 -6.21 -5.04 -22.12
CA LYS A 208 -5.14 -4.08 -21.87
C LYS A 208 -3.97 -4.74 -21.15
N ALA A 209 -4.23 -5.46 -20.05
CA ALA A 209 -3.18 -6.13 -19.28
C ALA A 209 -2.39 -7.13 -20.14
N ALA A 210 -3.10 -7.99 -20.89
CA ALA A 210 -2.49 -8.97 -21.80
C ALA A 210 -1.66 -8.31 -22.91
N ARG A 211 -2.21 -7.30 -23.60
CA ARG A 211 -1.50 -6.58 -24.67
C ARG A 211 -0.27 -5.86 -24.15
N GLU A 212 -0.39 -5.17 -23.01
CA GLU A 212 0.76 -4.46 -22.42
C GLU A 212 1.91 -5.40 -22.06
N ALA A 213 1.61 -6.61 -21.55
CA ALA A 213 2.62 -7.60 -21.26
C ALA A 213 3.33 -8.06 -22.53
N ALA A 214 2.56 -8.51 -23.52
CA ALA A 214 3.07 -8.98 -24.81
C ALA A 214 3.88 -7.89 -25.54
N ASP A 215 3.37 -6.66 -25.61
CA ASP A 215 4.04 -5.52 -26.24
C ASP A 215 5.36 -5.22 -25.54
N ARG A 216 5.41 -5.23 -24.21
CA ARG A 216 6.65 -4.98 -23.45
C ARG A 216 7.68 -6.10 -23.63
N ALA A 217 7.25 -7.35 -23.72
CA ALA A 217 8.14 -8.48 -23.98
C ALA A 217 8.70 -8.42 -25.40
N THR A 218 7.87 -8.14 -26.40
CA THR A 218 8.27 -8.22 -27.81
C THR A 218 8.99 -6.99 -28.33
N ARG A 219 8.69 -5.77 -27.82
CA ARG A 219 9.26 -4.52 -28.35
C ARG A 219 10.77 -4.36 -28.13
N LEU A 220 11.35 -5.13 -27.22
CA LEU A 220 12.78 -5.08 -26.91
C LEU A 220 13.61 -6.11 -27.67
N LEU A 221 12.97 -7.05 -28.38
CA LEU A 221 13.67 -8.01 -29.22
C LEU A 221 14.47 -7.29 -30.31
N GLY A 222 15.76 -7.62 -30.42
CA GLY A 222 16.69 -6.98 -31.36
C GLY A 222 17.12 -5.57 -30.95
N ALA A 223 16.86 -5.14 -29.71
CA ALA A 223 17.34 -3.86 -29.22
C ALA A 223 18.87 -3.80 -29.22
N THR A 224 19.42 -2.68 -29.67
CA THR A 224 20.89 -2.46 -29.73
C THR A 224 21.29 -1.25 -28.92
N LYS A 225 22.53 -1.26 -28.42
CA LYS A 225 23.08 -0.15 -27.66
C LYS A 225 23.29 1.07 -28.58
N PRO A 226 22.64 2.22 -28.31
CA PRO A 226 22.89 3.42 -29.09
C PRO A 226 24.27 4.02 -28.77
N ALA A 227 24.80 4.83 -29.70
CA ALA A 227 26.02 5.59 -29.46
C ALA A 227 25.81 6.66 -28.38
N SER A 228 26.83 6.88 -27.55
CA SER A 228 26.80 7.91 -26.50
C SER A 228 26.68 9.31 -27.09
N LYS A 229 25.64 10.05 -26.71
CA LYS A 229 25.41 11.44 -27.10
C LYS A 229 24.51 12.16 -26.10
N ARG A 230 24.54 13.49 -26.11
CA ARG A 230 23.47 14.31 -25.48
C ARG A 230 22.26 14.30 -26.40
N THR A 231 21.10 13.96 -25.87
CA THR A 231 19.85 13.90 -26.63
C THR A 231 18.66 14.10 -25.71
N THR A 232 17.51 14.49 -26.27
CA THR A 232 16.23 14.47 -25.56
C THR A 232 15.84 13.04 -25.24
N ILE A 233 15.38 12.81 -24.01
CA ILE A 233 14.75 11.55 -23.58
C ILE A 233 13.27 11.79 -23.33
N VAL A 234 12.46 10.80 -23.63
CA VAL A 234 11.04 10.76 -23.25
C VAL A 234 10.89 9.60 -22.30
N LEU A 235 10.43 9.87 -21.08
CA LEU A 235 10.21 8.84 -20.09
C LEU A 235 8.81 8.26 -20.27
N ASP A 236 8.75 6.93 -20.38
CA ASP A 236 7.50 6.18 -20.28
C ASP A 236 6.82 6.44 -18.91
N PRO A 237 5.48 6.35 -18.80
CA PRO A 237 4.78 6.60 -17.54
C PRO A 237 5.29 5.78 -16.34
N TYR A 238 5.70 4.53 -16.54
CA TYR A 238 6.25 3.70 -15.45
C TYR A 238 7.62 4.20 -15.00
N VAL A 239 8.47 4.57 -15.95
CA VAL A 239 9.79 5.16 -15.65
C VAL A 239 9.62 6.52 -14.97
N THR A 240 8.62 7.30 -15.38
CA THR A 240 8.27 8.57 -14.74
C THR A 240 7.83 8.33 -13.29
N SER A 241 6.96 7.36 -13.04
CA SER A 241 6.55 6.98 -11.68
C SER A 241 7.73 6.54 -10.82
N GLN A 242 8.65 5.74 -11.36
CA GLN A 242 9.88 5.32 -10.66
C GLN A 242 10.77 6.53 -10.33
N PHE A 243 10.93 7.45 -11.28
CA PHE A 243 11.70 8.68 -11.06
C PHE A 243 11.11 9.53 -9.93
N ILE A 244 9.79 9.71 -9.91
CA ILE A 244 9.10 10.41 -8.81
C ILE A 244 9.26 9.66 -7.47
N SER A 245 9.20 8.33 -7.48
CA SER A 245 9.42 7.52 -6.27
C SER A 245 10.82 7.67 -5.69
N ILE A 246 11.84 7.96 -6.51
CA ILE A 246 13.19 8.25 -6.00
C ILE A 246 13.19 9.59 -5.23
N LEU A 247 12.43 10.58 -5.74
CA LEU A 247 12.32 11.90 -5.13
C LEU A 247 11.47 11.91 -3.85
N SER A 248 10.52 10.97 -3.68
CA SER A 248 9.60 10.96 -2.54
C SER A 248 10.33 11.01 -1.19
N SER A 249 11.44 10.28 -1.07
CA SER A 249 12.28 10.25 0.13
C SER A 249 12.83 11.64 0.52
N ALA A 250 13.06 12.52 -0.46
CA ALA A 250 13.55 13.87 -0.22
C ALA A 250 12.49 14.78 0.41
N PHE A 251 11.20 14.45 0.29
CA PHE A 251 10.11 15.20 0.92
C PHE A 251 9.75 14.70 2.33
N SER A 252 10.40 13.64 2.81
CA SER A 252 10.18 13.12 4.17
C SER A 252 10.71 14.07 5.24
N GLY A 253 9.86 14.46 6.20
CA GLY A 253 10.24 15.25 7.36
C GLY A 253 11.32 14.57 8.22
N GLU A 254 11.32 13.23 8.29
CA GLU A 254 12.38 12.47 8.96
C GLU A 254 13.74 12.67 8.28
N ASN A 255 13.77 12.63 6.94
CA ASN A 255 15.01 12.85 6.19
C ASN A 255 15.47 14.31 6.27
N VAL A 256 14.57 15.28 6.36
CA VAL A 256 14.93 16.68 6.63
C VAL A 256 15.58 16.80 8.01
N SER A 257 14.93 16.29 9.06
CA SER A 257 15.45 16.32 10.44
C SER A 257 16.82 15.64 10.58
N LYS A 258 17.04 14.53 9.86
CA LYS A 258 18.32 13.79 9.86
C LYS A 258 19.39 14.38 8.92
N GLY A 259 19.12 15.49 8.23
CA GLY A 259 20.05 16.11 7.28
C GLY A 259 20.33 15.24 6.04
N ARG A 260 19.38 14.38 5.66
CA ARG A 260 19.47 13.43 4.53
C ARG A 260 18.66 13.87 3.30
N SER A 261 17.78 14.86 3.47
CA SER A 261 17.01 15.41 2.35
C SER A 261 17.85 16.37 1.50
N ILE A 262 17.79 16.19 0.18
CA ILE A 262 18.36 17.15 -0.80
C ILE A 262 17.56 18.46 -0.89
N PHE A 263 16.38 18.53 -0.26
CA PHE A 263 15.51 19.70 -0.20
C PHE A 263 15.49 20.38 1.18
N ALA A 264 16.31 19.93 2.12
CA ALA A 264 16.48 20.62 3.41
C ALA A 264 16.87 22.08 3.19
N ASP A 265 16.18 23.00 3.87
CA ASP A 265 16.36 24.46 3.79
C ASP A 265 16.05 25.11 2.43
N ARG A 266 15.36 24.40 1.52
CA ARG A 266 15.05 24.89 0.16
C ARG A 266 13.59 25.30 -0.06
N LEU A 267 12.86 25.60 1.01
CA LEU A 267 11.47 26.06 0.90
C LEU A 267 11.41 27.38 0.10
N ASN A 268 10.47 27.44 -0.85
CA ASN A 268 10.29 28.55 -1.79
C ASN A 268 11.42 28.74 -2.82
N GLU A 269 12.33 27.77 -2.97
CA GLU A 269 13.29 27.77 -4.07
C GLU A 269 12.73 27.08 -5.32
N GLN A 270 13.07 27.63 -6.50
CA GLN A 270 12.73 27.01 -7.76
C GLN A 270 13.61 25.78 -8.02
N VAL A 271 13.02 24.59 -7.99
CA VAL A 271 13.70 23.30 -8.23
C VAL A 271 13.28 22.61 -9.53
N ALA A 272 12.23 23.11 -10.19
CA ALA A 272 11.70 22.60 -11.45
C ALA A 272 11.33 23.74 -12.41
N VAL A 273 10.93 23.38 -13.64
CA VAL A 273 10.39 24.35 -14.60
C VAL A 273 9.06 24.91 -14.10
N PRO A 274 8.71 26.19 -14.39
CA PRO A 274 7.50 26.82 -13.84
C PRO A 274 6.17 26.15 -14.22
N SER A 275 6.16 25.27 -15.23
CA SER A 275 4.97 24.52 -15.65
C SER A 275 4.81 23.17 -14.93
N PHE A 276 5.73 22.83 -14.02
CA PHE A 276 5.72 21.55 -13.31
C PHE A 276 5.21 21.74 -11.88
N THR A 277 4.22 20.94 -11.49
CA THR A 277 3.69 20.89 -10.13
C THR A 277 3.68 19.44 -9.67
N LEU A 278 4.17 19.19 -8.46
CA LEU A 278 4.12 17.87 -7.81
C LEU A 278 3.21 17.96 -6.58
N VAL A 279 2.21 17.09 -6.54
CA VAL A 279 1.20 17.06 -5.48
C VAL A 279 1.13 15.66 -4.89
N ASP A 280 1.16 15.58 -3.57
CA ASP A 280 0.77 14.39 -2.82
C ASP A 280 -0.70 14.55 -2.39
N ASP A 281 -1.58 13.70 -2.90
CA ASP A 281 -3.02 13.79 -2.64
C ASP A 281 -3.61 12.41 -2.28
N PRO A 282 -3.53 12.02 -1.00
CA PRO A 282 -4.15 10.78 -0.52
C PRO A 282 -5.69 10.81 -0.59
N THR A 283 -6.30 11.97 -0.82
CA THR A 283 -7.78 12.13 -0.87
C THR A 283 -8.36 11.98 -2.28
N ASN A 284 -7.50 11.72 -3.27
CA ASN A 284 -7.90 11.51 -4.65
C ASN A 284 -8.59 10.15 -4.82
N LYS A 285 -9.91 10.17 -5.00
CA LYS A 285 -10.76 8.98 -5.19
C LYS A 285 -10.42 8.11 -6.40
N LEU A 286 -9.61 8.62 -7.33
CA LEU A 286 -9.14 7.84 -8.48
C LEU A 286 -7.89 7.01 -8.16
N ALA A 287 -7.25 7.24 -7.02
CA ALA A 287 -6.08 6.50 -6.59
C ALA A 287 -6.51 5.25 -5.81
N TYR A 288 -6.03 4.09 -6.25
CA TYR A 288 -6.21 2.80 -5.54
C TYR A 288 -5.50 2.76 -4.18
N THR A 289 -4.58 3.70 -3.93
CA THR A 289 -3.86 3.87 -2.66
C THR A 289 -4.40 5.04 -1.85
N SER A 290 -5.61 5.52 -2.16
CA SER A 290 -6.22 6.63 -1.43
C SER A 290 -6.52 6.25 0.02
N THR A 291 -6.43 7.25 0.90
CA THR A 291 -6.75 7.13 2.32
C THR A 291 -7.34 8.44 2.82
N ASP A 292 -8.23 8.37 3.80
CA ASP A 292 -8.81 9.53 4.46
C ASP A 292 -8.09 9.90 5.77
N ILE A 293 -7.14 9.06 6.21
CA ILE A 293 -6.33 9.26 7.41
C ILE A 293 -4.86 8.89 7.16
N ASP A 294 -3.95 9.40 7.98
CA ASP A 294 -2.53 9.00 7.99
C ASP A 294 -2.23 7.89 9.01
N GLY A 295 -0.94 7.54 9.14
CA GLY A 295 -0.47 6.49 10.04
C GLY A 295 -0.58 6.80 11.54
N GLU A 296 -0.97 8.02 11.91
CA GLU A 296 -1.24 8.41 13.31
C GLU A 296 -2.73 8.70 13.55
N GLY A 297 -3.58 8.44 12.55
CA GLY A 297 -5.02 8.62 12.63
C GLY A 297 -5.48 10.07 12.51
N LEU A 298 -4.69 10.97 11.93
CA LEU A 298 -5.15 12.31 11.56
C LEU A 298 -5.72 12.31 10.14
N ALA A 299 -6.63 13.24 9.85
CA ALA A 299 -7.22 13.37 8.53
C ALA A 299 -6.15 13.63 7.46
N ALA A 300 -6.19 12.84 6.38
CA ALA A 300 -5.26 12.96 5.27
C ALA A 300 -5.52 14.26 4.47
N ARG A 301 -4.45 14.84 3.90
CA ARG A 301 -4.50 16.16 3.25
C ARG A 301 -3.73 16.17 1.95
N ARG A 302 -4.23 16.96 1.01
CA ARG A 302 -3.52 17.32 -0.22
C ARG A 302 -2.36 18.27 0.11
N ASN A 303 -1.14 17.86 -0.20
CA ASN A 303 0.09 18.62 -0.04
C ASN A 303 0.71 18.97 -1.39
N VAL A 304 1.01 20.26 -1.60
CA VAL A 304 1.78 20.69 -2.78
C VAL A 304 3.26 20.62 -2.41
N LEU A 305 3.99 19.73 -3.09
CA LEU A 305 5.40 19.45 -2.80
C LEU A 305 6.35 20.30 -3.64
N ILE A 306 5.97 20.58 -4.90
CA ILE A 306 6.66 21.50 -5.82
C ILE A 306 5.60 22.34 -6.54
N GLU A 307 5.79 23.66 -6.58
CA GLU A 307 4.98 24.63 -7.34
C GLU A 307 5.83 25.72 -8.01
#